data_AF-A0A915CLS4-F1
#
_entry.id   AF-A0A915CLS4-F1
#
_cell.length_a   1.000
_cell.length_b   1.000
_cell.length_c   1.000
_cell.angle_alpha   90.00
_cell.angle_beta   90.00
_cell.angle_gamma   90.00
#
_symmetry.space_group_name_H-M   'P 1'
#
loop_
_entity.id
_entity.type
_entity.pdbx_description
1 polymer ?
#
loop_
_entity_poly.entity_id
_entity_poly.type
_entity_poly.pdbx_seq_one_letter_code
_entity_poly.pdbx_strand_id
1 'polypeptide(L)'
;MTYFSERRSEINYEILKLLFNHGAQLEQHPEECITFLKHAWFKKDFETASKWISNYFYLKNQHGNTVLHWAAEYGDKKLAEMLLKQGASAAIQDFSGKTAWHHAAIYKDLEMLKLLVQYNDANNARKDDENIT
;
A
#
# COMPACT_ATOMS: atom_id res chain seq x y z
N MET A 1 -8.76 -24.36 -9.27
CA MET A 1 -8.49 -23.58 -10.51
C MET A 1 -7.50 -22.43 -10.21
N THR A 2 -6.36 -22.71 -9.58
CA THR A 2 -5.42 -21.68 -9.07
C THR A 2 -4.00 -21.82 -9.64
N TYR A 3 -3.59 -23.03 -10.02
CA TYR A 3 -2.22 -23.31 -10.48
C TYR A 3 -1.79 -22.49 -11.71
N PHE A 4 -2.69 -22.26 -12.66
CA PHE A 4 -2.38 -21.50 -13.89
C PHE A 4 -2.41 -19.98 -13.68
N SER A 5 -3.26 -19.47 -12.79
CA SER A 5 -3.29 -18.03 -12.46
C SER A 5 -2.09 -17.63 -11.60
N GLU A 6 -1.70 -18.48 -10.64
CA GLU A 6 -0.53 -18.28 -9.78
C GLU A 6 0.77 -18.29 -10.58
N ARG A 7 0.93 -19.23 -11.52
CA ARG A 7 2.14 -19.30 -12.34
C ARG A 7 2.28 -18.11 -13.30
N ARG A 8 1.16 -17.59 -13.82
CA ARG A 8 1.14 -16.37 -14.65
C ARG A 8 1.47 -15.13 -13.82
N SER A 9 1.02 -15.05 -12.57
CA SER A 9 1.32 -13.94 -11.68
C SER A 9 2.76 -13.98 -11.14
N GLU A 10 3.32 -15.18 -10.92
CA GLU A 10 4.74 -15.39 -10.58
C GLU A 10 5.69 -14.94 -11.71
N ILE A 11 5.40 -15.33 -12.96
CA ILE A 11 6.18 -14.91 -14.13
C ILE A 11 6.14 -13.38 -14.28
N ASN A 12 4.98 -12.77 -14.05
CA ASN A 12 4.84 -11.33 -14.08
C ASN A 12 5.66 -10.63 -12.98
N TYR A 13 5.76 -11.22 -11.78
CA TYR A 13 6.57 -10.64 -10.70
C TYR A 13 8.06 -10.55 -11.06
N GLU A 14 8.67 -11.64 -11.57
CA GLU A 14 10.11 -11.65 -11.87
C GLU A 14 10.46 -10.68 -13.02
N ILE A 15 9.58 -10.58 -14.03
CA ILE A 15 9.72 -9.61 -15.13
C ILE A 15 9.61 -8.18 -14.60
N LEU A 16 8.59 -7.88 -13.80
CA LEU A 16 8.40 -6.55 -13.22
C LEU A 16 9.55 -6.18 -12.27
N LYS A 17 10.07 -7.15 -11.50
CA LYS A 17 11.24 -6.96 -10.64
C LYS A 17 12.47 -6.58 -11.46
N LEU A 18 12.72 -7.29 -12.56
CA LEU A 18 13.84 -7.00 -13.44
C LEU A 18 13.72 -5.60 -14.05
N LEU A 19 12.54 -5.23 -14.56
CA LEU A 19 12.28 -3.90 -15.11
C LEU A 19 12.48 -2.79 -14.07
N PHE A 20 11.92 -2.98 -12.88
CA PHE A 20 12.06 -2.04 -11.76
C PHE A 20 13.52 -1.84 -11.36
N ASN A 21 14.31 -2.92 -11.32
CA ASN A 21 15.74 -2.84 -11.00
C ASN A 21 16.56 -2.12 -12.08
N HIS A 22 16.09 -2.12 -13.32
CA HIS A 22 16.71 -1.36 -14.42
C HIS A 22 16.16 0.07 -14.56
N GLY A 23 15.38 0.55 -13.59
CA GLY A 23 14.90 1.93 -13.55
C GLY A 23 13.63 2.19 -14.36
N ALA A 24 12.88 1.14 -14.74
CA ALA A 24 11.59 1.32 -15.38
C ALA A 24 10.59 2.00 -14.43
N GLN A 25 9.96 3.08 -14.89
CA GLN A 25 8.87 3.72 -14.19
C GLN A 25 7.59 2.91 -14.40
N LEU A 26 7.08 2.30 -13.34
CA LEU A 26 5.88 1.44 -13.40
C LEU A 26 4.56 2.23 -13.26
N GLU A 27 4.63 3.55 -13.14
CA GLU A 27 3.49 4.45 -12.84
C GLU A 27 2.34 4.40 -13.85
N GLN A 28 2.64 4.07 -15.11
CA GLN A 28 1.64 4.00 -16.19
C GLN A 28 0.66 2.82 -16.04
N HIS A 29 0.97 1.90 -15.11
CA HIS A 29 0.36 0.59 -14.96
C HIS A 29 0.11 0.29 -13.46
N PRO A 30 -0.86 0.97 -12.82
CA PRO A 30 -1.03 0.93 -11.37
C PRO A 30 -1.55 -0.43 -10.85
N GLU A 31 -2.27 -1.20 -11.67
CA GLU A 31 -2.70 -2.56 -11.32
C GLU A 31 -1.50 -3.51 -11.20
N GLU A 32 -0.58 -3.42 -12.16
CA GLU A 32 0.66 -4.18 -12.16
C GLU A 32 1.57 -3.75 -11.01
N CYS A 33 1.56 -2.48 -10.62
CA CYS A 33 2.31 -1.96 -9.49
C CYS A 33 1.82 -2.51 -8.13
N ILE A 34 0.52 -2.44 -7.85
CA ILE A 34 -0.01 -2.98 -6.59
C ILE A 34 0.15 -4.50 -6.58
N THR A 35 -0.08 -5.16 -7.71
CA THR A 35 0.14 -6.61 -7.85
C THR A 35 1.60 -6.97 -7.64
N PHE A 36 2.54 -6.18 -8.15
CA PHE A 36 3.98 -6.35 -7.94
C PHE A 36 4.34 -6.30 -6.47
N LEU A 37 3.86 -5.28 -5.74
CA LEU A 37 4.09 -5.18 -4.31
C LEU A 37 3.47 -6.36 -3.55
N LYS A 38 2.25 -6.77 -3.89
CA LYS A 38 1.60 -7.95 -3.28
C LYS A 38 2.51 -9.17 -3.38
N HIS A 39 3.03 -9.45 -4.58
CA HIS A 39 3.93 -10.58 -4.80
C HIS A 39 5.26 -10.44 -4.07
N ALA A 40 5.88 -9.25 -4.08
CA ALA A 40 7.10 -8.98 -3.32
C ALA A 40 6.90 -9.30 -1.83
N TRP A 41 5.77 -8.86 -1.29
CA TRP A 41 5.43 -9.03 0.12
C TRP A 41 5.19 -10.49 0.49
N PHE A 42 4.40 -11.24 -0.31
CA PHE A 42 4.19 -12.68 -0.08
C PHE A 42 5.48 -13.51 -0.24
N LYS A 43 6.37 -13.11 -1.16
CA LYS A 43 7.70 -13.71 -1.32
C LYS A 43 8.71 -13.29 -0.24
N LYS A 44 8.32 -12.41 0.69
CA LYS A 44 9.18 -11.84 1.74
C LYS A 44 10.38 -11.05 1.20
N ASP A 45 10.25 -10.52 -0.02
CA ASP A 45 11.21 -9.64 -0.66
C ASP A 45 11.02 -8.20 -0.15
N PHE A 46 11.35 -8.00 1.12
CA PHE A 46 11.14 -6.73 1.81
C PHE A 46 11.99 -5.59 1.25
N GLU A 47 13.13 -5.90 0.65
CA GLU A 47 14.00 -4.88 0.02
C GLU A 47 13.32 -4.28 -1.20
N THR A 48 12.85 -5.12 -2.12
CA THR A 48 12.12 -4.68 -3.31
C THR A 48 10.81 -3.99 -2.91
N ALA A 49 10.09 -4.55 -1.93
CA ALA A 49 8.86 -3.96 -1.41
C ALA A 49 9.11 -2.57 -0.80
N SER A 50 10.15 -2.41 0.02
CA SER A 50 10.51 -1.13 0.63
C SER A 50 10.87 -0.08 -0.42
N LYS A 51 11.69 -0.46 -1.40
CA LYS A 51 12.07 0.42 -2.52
C LYS A 51 10.87 0.84 -3.35
N TRP A 52 9.95 -0.08 -3.62
CA TRP A 52 8.70 0.24 -4.32
C TRP A 52 7.83 1.17 -3.46
N ILE A 53 7.65 0.87 -2.18
CA ILE A 53 6.84 1.68 -1.25
C ILE A 53 7.35 3.11 -1.26
N SER A 54 8.65 3.32 -1.11
CA SER A 54 9.26 4.66 -1.11
C SER A 54 8.95 5.50 -2.36
N ASN A 55 8.70 4.86 -3.51
CA ASN A 55 8.47 5.55 -4.77
C ASN A 55 6.98 5.66 -5.14
N TYR A 56 6.14 4.74 -4.66
CA TYR A 56 4.82 4.49 -5.26
C TYR A 56 3.68 4.24 -4.27
N PHE A 57 3.87 4.44 -2.96
CA PHE A 57 2.83 4.19 -1.94
C PHE A 57 1.48 4.91 -2.19
N TYR A 58 1.49 5.99 -2.96
CA TYR A 58 0.33 6.83 -3.28
C TYR A 58 -0.48 6.35 -4.50
N LEU A 59 0.03 5.40 -5.28
CA LEU A 59 -0.64 4.92 -6.49
C LEU A 59 -1.99 4.27 -6.15
N LYS A 60 -2.97 4.52 -7.02
CA LYS A 60 -4.32 3.95 -6.95
C LYS A 60 -4.54 2.98 -8.08
N ASN A 61 -5.14 1.83 -7.78
CA ASN A 61 -5.56 0.88 -8.80
C ASN A 61 -6.87 1.32 -9.50
N GLN A 62 -7.42 0.47 -10.38
CA GLN A 62 -8.64 0.74 -11.15
C GLN A 62 -9.91 0.87 -10.30
N HIS A 63 -9.82 0.57 -9.00
CA HIS A 63 -10.90 0.76 -8.02
C HIS A 63 -10.66 1.97 -7.11
N GLY A 64 -9.57 2.72 -7.35
CA GLY A 64 -9.16 3.83 -6.49
C GLY A 64 -8.43 3.39 -5.21
N ASN A 65 -8.19 2.09 -5.02
CA ASN A 65 -7.53 1.57 -3.84
C ASN A 65 -6.04 1.85 -3.88
N THR A 66 -5.51 2.37 -2.78
CA THR A 66 -4.06 2.43 -2.51
C THR A 66 -3.59 1.15 -1.83
N VAL A 67 -2.28 1.00 -1.70
CA VAL A 67 -1.71 -0.11 -0.92
C VAL A 67 -2.16 -0.08 0.54
N LEU A 68 -2.43 1.10 1.11
CA LEU A 68 -2.94 1.20 2.48
C LEU A 68 -4.37 0.66 2.62
N HIS A 69 -5.21 0.77 1.58
CA HIS A 69 -6.52 0.10 1.54
C HIS A 69 -6.33 -1.42 1.58
N TRP A 70 -5.38 -1.93 0.79
CA TRP A 70 -5.05 -3.36 0.77
C TRP A 70 -4.51 -3.85 2.13
N ALA A 71 -3.59 -3.12 2.75
CA ALA A 71 -3.07 -3.46 4.07
C ALA A 71 -4.19 -3.53 5.12
N ALA A 72 -5.14 -2.60 5.07
CA ALA A 72 -6.30 -2.58 5.96
C ALA A 72 -7.30 -3.71 5.69
N GLU A 73 -7.55 -4.04 4.43
CA GLU A 73 -8.43 -5.16 4.01
C GLU A 73 -7.90 -6.51 4.50
N TYR A 74 -6.57 -6.72 4.46
CA TYR A 74 -5.93 -7.97 4.87
C TYR A 74 -5.46 -7.98 6.33
N GLY A 75 -5.65 -6.88 7.07
CA GLY A 75 -5.17 -6.75 8.45
C GLY A 75 -3.64 -6.77 8.59
N ASP A 76 -2.91 -6.44 7.52
CA ASP A 76 -1.44 -6.45 7.51
C ASP A 76 -0.88 -5.18 8.17
N LYS A 77 -0.80 -5.23 9.50
CA LYS A 77 -0.34 -4.12 10.34
C LYS A 77 1.10 -3.73 10.03
N LYS A 78 1.96 -4.71 9.72
CA LYS A 78 3.38 -4.43 9.42
C LYS A 78 3.50 -3.62 8.13
N LEU A 79 2.75 -4.01 7.10
CA LEU A 79 2.69 -3.24 5.86
C LEU A 79 2.09 -1.86 6.08
N ALA A 80 1.01 -1.76 6.86
CA ALA A 80 0.37 -0.49 7.19
C ALA A 80 1.34 0.46 7.92
N GLU A 81 2.07 -0.01 8.92
CA GLU A 81 3.10 0.80 9.61
C GLU A 81 4.18 1.29 8.64
N MET A 82 4.67 0.43 7.76
CA MET A 82 5.70 0.82 6.78
C MET A 82 5.18 1.90 5.84
N LEU A 83 3.95 1.75 5.34
CA LEU A 83 3.31 2.74 4.46
C LEU A 83 3.13 4.09 5.17
N LEU A 84 2.62 4.07 6.41
CA LEU A 84 2.38 5.29 7.18
C LEU A 84 3.68 6.00 7.57
N LYS A 85 4.74 5.25 7.90
CA LYS A 85 6.07 5.82 8.15
C LYS A 85 6.65 6.50 6.92
N GLN A 86 6.30 6.03 5.72
CA GLN A 86 6.71 6.61 4.45
C GLN A 86 5.80 7.78 4.01
N GLY A 87 4.83 8.17 4.83
CA GLY A 87 3.95 9.31 4.55
C GLY A 87 2.68 8.94 3.78
N ALA A 88 2.31 7.65 3.69
CA ALA A 88 1.04 7.26 3.08
C ALA A 88 -0.14 7.91 3.82
N SER A 89 -1.04 8.54 3.06
CA SER A 89 -2.22 9.18 3.63
C SER A 89 -3.36 8.16 3.83
N ALA A 90 -3.81 8.01 5.08
CA ALA A 90 -4.99 7.24 5.43
C ALA A 90 -6.31 7.91 5.03
N ALA A 91 -6.28 9.19 4.60
CA ALA A 91 -7.45 9.95 4.19
C ALA A 91 -7.83 9.72 2.71
N ILE A 92 -6.99 9.03 1.94
CA ILE A 92 -7.28 8.73 0.54
C ILE A 92 -8.53 7.85 0.45
N GLN A 93 -9.47 8.24 -0.41
CA GLN A 93 -10.67 7.47 -0.71
C GLN A 93 -10.51 6.65 -2.00
N ASP A 94 -11.07 5.45 -1.98
CA ASP A 94 -11.35 4.62 -3.14
C ASP A 94 -12.58 5.14 -3.92
N PHE A 95 -12.93 4.49 -5.04
CA PHE A 95 -14.07 4.92 -5.87
C PHE A 95 -15.44 4.72 -5.21
N SER A 96 -15.51 3.98 -4.11
CA SER A 96 -16.70 3.86 -3.27
C SER A 96 -16.76 4.90 -2.15
N GLY A 97 -15.79 5.83 -2.10
CA GLY A 97 -15.67 6.83 -1.05
C GLY A 97 -15.12 6.28 0.27
N LYS A 98 -14.64 5.03 0.30
CA LYS A 98 -14.09 4.40 1.50
C LYS A 98 -12.61 4.67 1.60
N THR A 99 -12.16 4.89 2.83
CA THR A 99 -10.73 5.03 3.18
C THR A 99 -10.20 3.70 3.72
N ALA A 100 -8.88 3.57 3.88
CA ALA A 100 -8.28 2.42 4.55
C ALA A 100 -8.91 2.12 5.93
N TRP A 101 -9.34 3.17 6.65
CA TRP A 101 -10.06 3.04 7.92
C TRP A 101 -11.40 2.32 7.76
N HIS A 102 -12.18 2.65 6.72
CA HIS A 102 -13.45 1.98 6.44
C HIS A 102 -13.25 0.49 6.13
N HIS A 103 -12.20 0.15 5.38
CA HIS A 103 -11.83 -1.25 5.13
C HIS A 103 -11.50 -1.97 6.44
N ALA A 104 -10.62 -1.42 7.28
CA ALA A 104 -10.31 -2.00 8.60
C ALA A 104 -11.55 -2.18 9.50
N ALA A 105 -12.50 -1.23 9.45
CA ALA A 105 -13.74 -1.28 10.22
C ALA A 105 -14.68 -2.40 9.75
N ILE A 106 -14.78 -2.64 8.43
CA ILE A 106 -15.57 -3.74 7.85
C ILE A 106 -15.09 -5.09 8.38
N TYR A 107 -13.76 -5.27 8.48
CA TYR A 107 -13.14 -6.50 8.98
C TYR A 107 -13.02 -6.57 10.51
N LYS A 108 -13.49 -5.54 11.23
CA LYS A 108 -13.45 -5.45 12.70
C LYS A 108 -12.02 -5.57 13.28
N ASP A 109 -11.00 -5.13 12.55
CA ASP A 109 -9.62 -5.14 13.04
C ASP A 109 -9.35 -3.89 13.89
N LEU A 110 -9.64 -4.01 15.19
CA LEU A 110 -9.48 -2.92 16.16
C LEU A 110 -8.04 -2.38 16.23
N GLU A 111 -7.05 -3.26 16.06
CA GLU A 111 -5.64 -2.87 16.16
C GLU A 111 -5.19 -2.12 14.90
N MET A 112 -5.65 -2.54 13.72
CA MET A 112 -5.44 -1.77 12.49
C MET A 112 -6.08 -0.37 12.59
N LEU A 113 -7.29 -0.28 13.16
CA LEU A 113 -7.95 1.01 13.38
C LEU A 113 -7.16 1.92 14.33
N LYS A 114 -6.67 1.38 15.46
CA LYS A 114 -5.82 2.12 16.40
C LYS A 114 -4.57 2.67 15.70
N LEU A 115 -3.92 1.83 14.91
CA LEU A 115 -2.71 2.20 14.17
C LEU A 115 -3.00 3.32 13.16
N LEU A 116 -4.08 3.23 12.38
CA LEU A 116 -4.46 4.28 11.44
C LEU A 116 -4.80 5.60 12.14
N VAL A 117 -5.48 5.56 13.29
CA VAL A 117 -5.82 6.75 14.09
C VAL A 117 -4.57 7.42 14.68
N GLN A 118 -3.68 6.64 15.29
CA GLN A 118 -2.44 7.15 15.88
C GLN A 118 -1.59 7.92 14.87
N TYR A 119 -1.45 7.41 13.65
CA TYR A 119 -0.69 8.09 12.60
C TYR A 119 -1.41 9.29 12.01
N ASN A 120 -2.76 9.29 11.98
CA ASN A 120 -3.53 10.45 11.57
C ASN A 120 -3.38 11.60 12.58
N ASP A 121 -3.48 11.31 13.87
CA ASP A 121 -3.31 12.30 14.94
C ASP A 121 -1.89 12.86 14.99
N ALA A 122 -0.88 12.00 14.84
CA ALA A 122 0.54 12.41 14.76
C ALA A 122 0.82 13.30 13.53
N ASN A 123 0.18 13.03 12.39
CA ASN A 123 0.29 13.86 11.20
C ASN A 123 -0.44 15.19 11.35
N ASN A 124 -1.48 15.28 12.17
CA ASN A 124 -2.18 16.54 12.43
C ASN A 124 -1.39 17.42 13.42
N ALA A 125 -0.85 16.83 14.49
CA ALA A 125 -0.04 17.55 15.49
C ALA A 125 1.19 18.25 14.87
N ARG A 126 1.84 17.62 13.88
CA ARG A 126 2.97 18.24 13.16
C ARG A 126 2.59 19.44 12.31
N LYS A 127 1.35 19.50 11.80
CA LYS A 127 0.89 20.62 10.97
C LYS A 127 0.55 21.86 11.80
N ASP A 128 0.17 21.67 13.06
CA ASP A 128 -0.14 22.77 13.97
C ASP A 128 1.14 23.49 14.44
N ASP A 129 2.27 22.78 14.53
CA ASP A 129 3.59 23.36 14.87
C ASP A 129 4.21 24.17 13.71
N GLU A 130 3.93 23.83 12.44
CA GLU A 130 4.44 24.54 11.26
C GLU A 130 3.67 25.83 10.93
N ASN A 131 2.52 26.08 11.58
CA ASN A 131 1.69 27.26 11.36
C ASN A 131 1.93 28.39 12.38
N ILE A 132 2.99 28.25 13.20
CA ILE A 132 3.42 29.25 14.20
C ILE A 132 4.89 29.63 13.92
N THR A 133 5.18 30.17 12.74
CA THR A 133 6.40 30.95 12.45
C THR A 133 6.08 31.99 11.38
#